data_AF-A0AAD7S4G4-F1
#
_entry.id   AF-A0AAD7S4G4-F1
#
_cell.length_a   1.000
_cell.length_b   1.000
_cell.length_c   1.000
_cell.angle_alpha   90.00
_cell.angle_beta   90.00
_cell.angle_gamma   90.00
#
_symmetry.space_group_name_H-M   'P 1'
#
loop_
_entity.id
_entity.type
_entity.pdbx_description
1 polymer ?
#
loop_
_entity_poly.entity_id
_entity_poly.type
_entity_poly.pdbx_seq_one_letter_code
_entity_poly.pdbx_strand_id
1 'polypeptide(L)'
;MVQQFSKGDGGLRNMENKHLKVMIKRIKEAVVNAQAKVSERAAGEGEADRSIQLFIQDICSNLRKELVIPKGALEVVLALNTAKPEEFSRCLMSFVDEMEQTFTAEFHRGGDVRAKLIKLPFKPQNELFNRVFGCGRQCPFCKAPCEAGGRETEDKFHPYKDYRSIYPDWLIQPDTSIQASDYWKYVFARFNEKFSKEYEAKPADLPSNWKSITKKQAMESLEESFKMKNQEEE
;
A
#
# COMPACT_ATOMS: atom_id res chain seq x y z
N MET A 1 -21.45 -0.20 -6.58
CA MET A 1 -20.24 0.33 -5.90
C MET A 1 -19.66 1.56 -6.62
N VAL A 2 -19.34 1.48 -7.92
CA VAL A 2 -18.83 2.64 -8.70
C VAL A 2 -19.80 3.84 -8.72
N GLN A 3 -21.13 3.59 -8.77
CA GLN A 3 -22.12 4.67 -8.79
C GLN A 3 -22.15 5.55 -7.52
N GLN A 4 -21.66 5.07 -6.36
CA GLN A 4 -21.59 5.90 -5.16
C GLN A 4 -20.40 6.87 -5.19
N PHE A 5 -19.29 6.50 -5.83
CA PHE A 5 -18.15 7.39 -6.05
C PHE A 5 -18.39 8.38 -7.21
N SER A 6 -19.28 8.06 -8.15
CA SER A 6 -19.63 8.95 -9.27
C SER A 6 -20.73 9.97 -8.94
N LYS A 7 -21.54 9.78 -7.90
CA LYS A 7 -22.74 10.60 -7.64
C LYS A 7 -22.59 11.66 -6.55
N GLY A 8 -21.42 11.78 -5.92
CA GLY A 8 -21.17 12.73 -4.84
C GLY A 8 -19.87 13.51 -5.04
N ASP A 9 -20.02 14.76 -5.45
CA ASP A 9 -19.20 15.93 -5.14
C ASP A 9 -17.72 15.69 -4.77
N GLY A 10 -16.82 15.87 -5.73
CA GLY A 10 -15.40 16.23 -5.49
C GLY A 10 -14.51 15.27 -4.68
N GLY A 11 -15.01 14.18 -4.12
CA GLY A 11 -14.31 13.36 -3.12
C GLY A 11 -12.98 12.79 -3.62
N LEU A 12 -12.97 12.18 -4.82
CA LEU A 12 -11.74 11.66 -5.42
C LEU A 12 -10.73 12.77 -5.71
N ARG A 13 -11.19 13.89 -6.28
CA ARG A 13 -10.35 15.08 -6.54
C ARG A 13 -9.76 15.66 -5.26
N ASN A 14 -10.53 15.70 -4.17
CA ASN A 14 -10.07 16.19 -2.88
C ASN A 14 -9.02 15.25 -2.29
N MET A 15 -9.19 13.94 -2.43
CA MET A 15 -8.18 12.95 -2.03
C MET A 15 -6.91 13.05 -2.88
N GLU A 16 -7.03 13.16 -4.20
CA GLU A 16 -5.91 13.35 -5.13
C GLU A 16 -5.10 14.61 -4.77
N ASN A 17 -5.77 15.75 -4.60
CA ASN A 17 -5.12 17.00 -4.20
C ASN A 17 -4.51 16.93 -2.79
N LYS A 18 -5.19 16.30 -1.83
CA LYS A 18 -4.66 16.13 -0.47
C LYS A 18 -3.41 15.26 -0.49
N HIS A 19 -3.43 14.15 -1.23
CA HIS A 19 -2.28 13.26 -1.36
C HIS A 19 -1.11 13.95 -2.05
N LEU A 20 -1.36 14.67 -3.16
CA LEU A 20 -0.36 15.47 -3.85
C LEU A 20 0.31 16.46 -2.88
N LYS A 21 -0.45 17.24 -2.12
CA LYS A 21 0.09 18.20 -1.15
C LYS A 21 0.96 17.54 -0.08
N VAL A 22 0.56 16.37 0.41
CA VAL A 22 1.37 15.60 1.37
C VAL A 22 2.70 15.20 0.74
N MET A 23 2.69 14.66 -0.49
CA MET A 23 3.91 14.25 -1.19
C MET A 23 4.84 15.44 -1.48
N ILE A 24 4.30 16.56 -1.95
CA ILE A 24 5.06 17.79 -2.20
C ILE A 24 5.72 18.29 -0.92
N LYS A 25 4.97 18.32 0.19
CA LYS A 25 5.51 18.68 1.50
C LYS A 25 6.67 17.77 1.90
N ARG A 26 6.52 16.45 1.75
CA ARG A 26 7.59 15.47 2.06
C ARG A 26 8.84 15.68 1.22
N ILE A 27 8.69 15.97 -0.08
CA ILE A 27 9.83 16.27 -0.96
C ILE A 27 10.56 17.53 -0.50
N LYS A 28 9.82 18.61 -0.22
CA LYS A 28 10.42 19.87 0.29
C LYS A 28 11.13 19.67 1.62
N GLU A 29 10.52 18.94 2.57
CA GLU A 29 11.14 18.58 3.85
C GLU A 29 12.43 17.78 3.65
N ALA A 30 12.45 16.82 2.73
CA ALA A 30 13.64 16.02 2.45
C ALA A 30 14.81 16.87 1.90
N VAL A 31 14.51 17.85 1.06
CA VAL A 31 15.52 18.80 0.54
C VAL A 31 16.06 19.67 1.67
N VAL A 32 15.20 20.28 2.48
CA VAL A 32 15.61 21.13 3.61
C VAL A 32 16.47 20.34 4.61
N ASN A 33 16.06 19.11 4.94
CA ASN A 33 16.82 18.23 5.82
C ASN A 33 18.20 17.88 5.24
N ALA A 34 18.29 17.63 3.94
CA ALA A 34 19.57 17.37 3.29
C ALA A 34 20.47 18.62 3.30
N GLN A 35 19.90 19.82 3.16
CA GLN A 35 20.68 21.07 3.18
C GLN A 35 21.28 21.34 4.56
N ALA A 36 20.53 21.06 5.63
CA ALA A 36 21.06 21.17 7.00
C ALA A 36 22.30 20.29 7.21
N LYS A 37 22.31 19.07 6.66
CA LYS A 37 23.46 18.15 6.74
C LYS A 37 24.65 18.60 5.91
N VAL A 38 24.45 19.32 4.81
CA VAL A 38 25.55 19.88 4.00
C VAL A 38 26.29 20.97 4.79
N SER A 39 25.55 21.82 5.50
CA SER A 39 26.13 22.87 6.36
C SER A 39 26.99 22.33 7.51
N GLU A 40 26.71 21.11 7.99
CA GLU A 40 27.50 20.44 9.05
C GLU A 40 28.79 19.79 8.52
N ARG A 41 28.87 19.49 7.21
CA ARG A 41 29.99 18.76 6.59
C ARG A 41 31.09 19.67 6.06
N ALA A 42 30.93 20.98 6.11
CA ALA A 42 31.88 21.96 5.57
C ALA A 42 33.16 22.07 6.42
N ALA A 43 34.06 21.09 6.28
CA ALA A 43 35.42 21.15 6.81
C ALA A 43 36.40 20.24 6.00
N GLY A 44 36.56 20.48 4.70
CA GLY A 44 37.63 19.85 3.91
C GLY A 44 37.67 20.23 2.42
N GLU A 45 38.84 20.54 1.86
CA GLU A 45 39.00 20.89 0.44
C GLU A 45 39.11 19.65 -0.48
N GLY A 46 38.38 19.65 -1.60
CA GLY A 46 38.31 18.55 -2.59
C GLY A 46 36.89 18.01 -2.86
N GLU A 47 35.86 18.68 -2.34
CA GLU A 47 34.59 18.08 -1.89
C GLU A 47 33.37 18.25 -2.81
N ALA A 48 33.40 19.12 -3.83
CA ALA A 48 32.18 19.56 -4.51
C ALA A 48 31.39 18.44 -5.23
N ASP A 49 32.08 17.55 -5.94
CA ASP A 49 31.46 16.44 -6.71
C ASP A 49 30.91 15.33 -5.79
N ARG A 50 31.62 15.08 -4.67
CA ARG A 50 31.15 14.17 -3.61
C ARG A 50 30.00 14.80 -2.81
N SER A 51 29.99 16.12 -2.67
CA SER A 51 28.97 16.88 -1.94
C SER A 51 27.59 16.77 -2.60
N ILE A 52 27.50 16.95 -3.92
CA ILE A 52 26.21 16.80 -4.63
C ILE A 52 25.70 15.35 -4.60
N GLN A 53 26.60 14.37 -4.72
CA GLN A 53 26.22 12.96 -4.64
C GLN A 53 25.67 12.60 -3.25
N LEU A 54 26.35 13.00 -2.19
CA LEU A 54 25.90 12.80 -0.82
C LEU A 54 24.58 13.54 -0.53
N PHE A 55 24.43 14.76 -1.07
CA PHE A 55 23.20 15.54 -0.94
C PHE A 55 22.00 14.83 -1.57
N ILE A 56 22.14 14.34 -2.81
CA ILE A 56 21.08 13.59 -3.50
C ILE A 56 20.76 12.27 -2.77
N GLN A 57 21.78 11.58 -2.26
CA GLN A 57 21.58 10.36 -1.46
C GLN A 57 20.83 10.64 -0.16
N ASP A 58 21.12 11.76 0.51
CA ASP A 58 20.41 12.21 1.71
C ASP A 58 18.93 12.49 1.40
N ILE A 59 18.62 13.18 0.29
CA ILE A 59 17.25 13.39 -0.17
C ILE A 59 16.54 12.04 -0.40
N CYS A 60 17.16 11.14 -1.16
CA CYS A 60 16.58 9.83 -1.48
C CYS A 60 16.35 8.97 -0.23
N SER A 61 17.24 9.05 0.75
CA SER A 61 17.12 8.33 2.02
C SER A 61 15.96 8.85 2.86
N ASN A 62 15.74 10.17 2.89
CA ASN A 62 14.57 10.78 3.53
C ASN A 62 13.26 10.40 2.83
N LEU A 63 13.29 10.20 1.50
CA LEU A 63 12.10 9.87 0.71
C LEU A 63 11.79 8.38 0.59
N ARG A 64 12.69 7.48 1.01
CA ARG A 64 12.57 6.02 0.78
C ARG A 64 11.25 5.41 1.25
N LYS A 65 10.65 5.94 2.33
CA LYS A 65 9.38 5.44 2.88
C LYS A 65 8.16 5.90 2.07
N GLU A 66 8.30 7.00 1.34
CA GLU A 66 7.21 7.69 0.64
C GLU A 66 7.27 7.44 -0.88
N LEU A 67 8.47 7.29 -1.45
CA LEU A 67 8.70 7.13 -2.89
C LEU A 67 9.67 5.98 -3.17
N VAL A 68 9.30 5.16 -4.16
CA VAL A 68 10.21 4.16 -4.75
C VAL A 68 10.98 4.83 -5.88
N ILE A 69 12.27 5.06 -5.66
CA ILE A 69 13.18 5.60 -6.67
C ILE A 69 13.99 4.43 -7.23
N PRO A 70 13.83 4.06 -8.52
CA PRO A 70 14.60 2.98 -9.12
C PRO A 70 16.11 3.28 -9.04
N LYS A 71 16.89 2.31 -8.56
CA LYS A 71 18.35 2.47 -8.37
C LYS A 71 19.06 2.90 -9.67
N GLY A 72 18.70 2.31 -10.80
CA GLY A 72 19.29 2.65 -12.10
C GLY A 72 18.99 4.09 -12.55
N ALA A 73 17.81 4.62 -12.25
CA ALA A 73 17.48 6.02 -12.54
C ALA A 73 18.33 6.97 -11.67
N LEU A 74 18.55 6.60 -10.41
CA LEU A 74 19.35 7.37 -9.47
C LEU A 74 20.85 7.36 -9.84
N GLU A 75 21.39 6.22 -10.28
CA GLU A 75 22.79 6.09 -10.70
C GLU A 75 23.13 7.02 -11.88
N VAL A 76 22.25 7.12 -12.87
CA VAL A 76 22.42 8.05 -14.01
C VAL A 76 22.43 9.50 -13.56
N VAL A 77 21.50 9.87 -12.66
CA VAL A 77 21.43 11.25 -12.13
C VAL A 77 22.67 11.59 -11.31
N LEU A 78 23.13 10.68 -10.44
CA LEU A 78 24.34 10.89 -9.63
C LEU A 78 25.62 11.00 -10.46
N ALA A 79 25.70 10.27 -11.57
CA ALA A 79 26.89 10.24 -12.44
C ALA A 79 27.00 11.49 -13.34
N LEU A 80 25.87 12.09 -13.71
CA LEU A 80 25.84 13.22 -14.66
C LEU A 80 25.71 14.58 -14.00
N ASN A 81 25.43 14.62 -12.69
CA ASN A 81 25.11 15.87 -12.03
C ASN A 81 26.36 16.52 -11.40
N THR A 82 26.76 17.64 -11.99
CA THR A 82 27.88 18.48 -11.53
C THR A 82 27.40 19.77 -10.85
N ALA A 83 26.10 19.87 -10.53
CA ALA A 83 25.54 21.06 -9.90
C ALA A 83 25.94 21.18 -8.44
N LYS A 84 25.94 22.40 -7.90
CA LYS A 84 26.08 22.60 -6.46
C LYS A 84 24.79 22.21 -5.72
N PRO A 85 24.85 21.72 -4.47
CA PRO A 85 23.67 21.38 -3.67
C PRO A 85 22.62 22.51 -3.62
N GLU A 86 23.05 23.77 -3.54
CA GLU A 86 22.16 24.94 -3.48
C GLU A 86 21.43 25.16 -4.81
N GLU A 87 22.15 25.04 -5.92
CA GLU A 87 21.60 25.18 -7.27
C GLU A 87 20.63 24.05 -7.59
N PHE A 88 21.01 22.82 -7.25
CA PHE A 88 20.16 21.65 -7.40
C PHE A 88 18.89 21.77 -6.55
N SER A 89 19.02 22.17 -5.28
CA SER A 89 17.89 22.39 -4.37
C SER A 89 16.90 23.40 -4.93
N ARG A 90 17.39 24.56 -5.36
CA ARG A 90 16.56 25.62 -5.95
C ARG A 90 15.80 25.10 -7.17
N CYS A 91 16.50 24.40 -8.07
CA CYS A 91 15.91 23.85 -9.29
C CYS A 91 14.86 22.78 -8.99
N LEU A 92 15.17 21.85 -8.09
CA LEU A 92 14.26 20.80 -7.66
C LEU A 92 13.00 21.38 -7.00
N MET A 93 13.15 22.37 -6.11
CA MET A 93 12.01 23.04 -5.48
C MET A 93 11.10 23.71 -6.53
N SER A 94 11.67 24.40 -7.52
CA SER A 94 10.86 25.01 -8.59
C SER A 94 10.10 24.00 -9.44
N PHE A 95 10.71 22.85 -9.78
CA PHE A 95 10.03 21.81 -10.54
C PHE A 95 8.95 21.11 -9.72
N VAL A 96 9.18 20.94 -8.42
CA VAL A 96 8.18 20.40 -7.50
C VAL A 96 6.96 21.33 -7.41
N ASP A 97 7.17 22.65 -7.38
CA ASP A 97 6.09 23.65 -7.42
C ASP A 97 5.33 23.65 -8.75
N GLU A 98 6.05 23.57 -9.88
CA GLU A 98 5.44 23.50 -11.21
C GLU A 98 4.62 22.21 -11.40
N MET A 99 5.14 21.09 -10.92
CA MET A 99 4.44 19.80 -10.91
C MET A 99 3.17 19.87 -10.06
N GLU A 100 3.24 20.50 -8.86
CA GLU A 100 2.06 20.69 -8.01
C GLU A 100 0.97 21.48 -8.75
N GLN A 101 1.34 22.58 -9.41
CA GLN A 101 0.41 23.40 -10.19
C GLN A 101 -0.21 22.63 -11.35
N THR A 102 0.62 21.90 -12.10
CA THR A 102 0.19 21.12 -13.27
C THR A 102 -0.78 20.02 -12.88
N PHE A 103 -0.44 19.19 -11.89
CA PHE A 103 -1.30 18.10 -11.45
C PHE A 103 -2.56 18.60 -10.74
N THR A 104 -2.48 19.68 -9.98
CA THR A 104 -3.67 20.31 -9.41
C THR A 104 -4.62 20.72 -10.54
N ALA A 105 -4.14 21.39 -11.59
CA ALA A 105 -4.96 21.78 -12.73
C ALA A 105 -5.55 20.58 -13.47
N GLU A 106 -4.80 19.49 -13.65
CA GLU A 106 -5.30 18.25 -14.26
C GLU A 106 -6.40 17.58 -13.41
N PHE A 107 -6.24 17.55 -12.09
CA PHE A 107 -7.27 17.03 -11.19
C PHE A 107 -8.53 17.88 -11.19
N HIS A 108 -8.41 19.20 -11.38
CA HIS A 108 -9.54 20.12 -11.53
C HIS A 108 -10.24 19.99 -12.87
N ARG A 109 -9.51 19.67 -13.95
CA ARG A 109 -10.06 19.51 -15.31
C ARG A 109 -11.04 18.35 -15.45
N GLY A 110 -11.03 17.39 -14.52
CA GLY A 110 -12.12 16.44 -14.27
C GLY A 110 -12.45 15.48 -15.42
N GLY A 111 -12.04 14.22 -15.28
CA GLY A 111 -12.64 13.10 -16.03
C GLY A 111 -13.62 12.33 -15.15
N ASP A 112 -14.62 11.67 -15.77
CA ASP A 112 -15.49 10.73 -15.05
C ASP A 112 -14.63 9.74 -14.24
N VAL A 113 -15.02 9.50 -12.97
CA VAL A 113 -14.28 8.63 -12.04
C VAL A 113 -14.02 7.26 -12.70
N ARG A 114 -15.00 6.75 -13.44
CA ARG A 114 -14.84 5.49 -14.18
C ARG A 114 -13.73 5.57 -15.24
N ALA A 115 -13.64 6.67 -15.98
CA ALA A 115 -12.59 6.88 -16.99
C ALA A 115 -11.19 6.96 -16.36
N LYS A 116 -11.07 7.57 -15.17
CA LYS A 116 -9.82 7.55 -14.39
C LYS A 116 -9.44 6.14 -13.94
N LEU A 117 -10.41 5.39 -13.39
CA LEU A 117 -10.17 4.03 -12.89
C LEU A 117 -9.75 3.05 -13.99
N ILE A 118 -10.26 3.19 -15.21
CA ILE A 118 -9.89 2.33 -16.36
C ILE A 118 -8.44 2.57 -16.81
N LYS A 119 -7.90 3.79 -16.62
CA LYS A 119 -6.54 4.15 -17.03
C LYS A 119 -5.46 3.77 -16.02
N LEU A 120 -5.83 3.29 -14.84
CA LEU A 120 -4.85 2.90 -13.83
C LEU A 120 -4.06 1.68 -14.31
N PRO A 121 -2.75 1.62 -14.05
CA PRO A 121 -1.90 0.49 -14.46
C PRO A 121 -2.21 -0.80 -13.69
N PHE A 122 -3.11 -0.74 -12.71
CA PHE A 122 -3.60 -1.84 -11.89
C PHE A 122 -5.11 -1.75 -11.74
N LYS A 123 -5.74 -2.85 -11.36
CA LYS A 123 -7.18 -2.91 -11.05
C LYS A 123 -7.41 -2.49 -9.59
N PRO A 124 -8.02 -1.34 -9.28
CA PRO A 124 -8.15 -0.85 -7.90
C PRO A 124 -8.92 -1.79 -6.98
N GLN A 125 -9.90 -2.51 -7.53
CA GLN A 125 -10.63 -3.55 -6.80
C GLN A 125 -9.72 -4.70 -6.37
N ASN A 126 -8.69 -5.03 -7.15
CA ASN A 126 -7.73 -6.07 -6.80
C ASN A 126 -6.79 -5.58 -5.69
N GLU A 127 -6.32 -4.33 -5.77
CA GLU A 127 -5.47 -3.74 -4.72
C GLU A 127 -6.21 -3.60 -3.39
N LEU A 128 -7.47 -3.15 -3.43
CA LEU A 128 -8.31 -3.08 -2.23
C LEU A 128 -8.61 -4.46 -1.66
N PHE A 129 -8.92 -5.43 -2.52
CA PHE A 129 -9.15 -6.82 -2.09
C PHE A 129 -7.88 -7.40 -1.48
N ASN A 130 -6.73 -7.23 -2.12
CA ASN A 130 -5.44 -7.70 -1.63
C ASN A 130 -5.02 -7.02 -0.32
N ARG A 131 -5.39 -5.75 -0.13
CA ARG A 131 -5.07 -5.01 1.09
C ARG A 131 -5.98 -5.36 2.27
N VAL A 132 -7.25 -5.71 2.00
CA VAL A 132 -8.25 -6.02 3.05
C VAL A 132 -8.28 -7.52 3.37
N PHE A 133 -8.12 -8.37 2.36
CA PHE A 133 -8.22 -9.83 2.49
C PHE A 133 -6.88 -10.54 2.32
N GLY A 134 -5.79 -9.81 2.02
CA GLY A 134 -4.55 -10.44 1.62
C GLY A 134 -4.68 -11.09 0.24
N CYS A 135 -3.74 -11.96 -0.17
CA CYS A 135 -3.79 -12.60 -1.48
C CYS A 135 -4.93 -13.64 -1.64
N GLY A 136 -5.89 -13.69 -0.70
CA GLY A 136 -7.05 -14.58 -0.69
C GLY A 136 -6.73 -16.06 -0.47
N ARG A 137 -5.44 -16.42 -0.39
CA ARG A 137 -5.00 -17.77 -0.07
C ARG A 137 -5.08 -17.97 1.44
N GLN A 138 -5.71 -19.06 1.86
CA GLN A 138 -5.67 -19.47 3.26
C GLN A 138 -4.32 -20.09 3.56
N CYS A 139 -3.72 -19.70 4.68
CA CYS A 139 -2.61 -20.43 5.26
C CYS A 139 -2.99 -21.91 5.35
N PRO A 140 -2.23 -22.85 4.76
CA PRO A 140 -2.65 -24.25 4.72
C PRO A 140 -2.76 -24.88 6.12
N PHE A 141 -2.14 -24.27 7.15
CA PHE A 141 -2.06 -24.73 8.54
C PHE A 141 -3.20 -24.19 9.40
N CYS A 142 -3.23 -22.88 9.65
CA CYS A 142 -4.25 -22.27 10.52
C CYS A 142 -5.50 -21.81 9.76
N LYS A 143 -5.50 -21.92 8.41
CA LYS A 143 -6.56 -21.44 7.52
C LYS A 143 -6.81 -19.93 7.59
N ALA A 144 -6.01 -19.18 8.34
CA ALA A 144 -6.06 -17.73 8.37
C ALA A 144 -5.80 -17.16 6.96
N PRO A 145 -6.50 -16.09 6.55
CA PRO A 145 -6.20 -15.37 5.32
C PRO A 145 -4.74 -14.92 5.28
N CYS A 146 -4.07 -15.08 4.14
CA CYS A 146 -2.67 -14.69 3.98
C CYS A 146 -2.50 -13.16 4.02
N GLU A 147 -2.04 -12.61 5.14
CA GLU A 147 -1.74 -11.18 5.29
C GLU A 147 -0.35 -10.78 4.75
N ALA A 148 0.45 -11.74 4.28
CA ALA A 148 1.84 -11.53 3.88
C ALA A 148 1.94 -10.90 2.48
N GLY A 149 1.96 -9.57 2.43
CA GLY A 149 2.63 -8.80 1.38
C GLY A 149 4.13 -8.67 1.69
N GLY A 150 4.87 -9.78 1.69
CA GLY A 150 6.32 -9.79 1.96
C GLY A 150 7.12 -9.69 0.67
N ARG A 151 7.90 -8.61 0.47
CA ARG A 151 8.80 -8.43 -0.69
C ARG A 151 9.97 -9.43 -0.73
N GLU A 152 10.19 -10.16 0.35
CA GLU A 152 11.37 -11.00 0.58
C GLU A 152 11.28 -12.37 -0.11
N THR A 153 10.11 -12.74 -0.64
CA THR A 153 9.95 -13.98 -1.42
C THR A 153 10.01 -13.77 -2.92
N GLU A 154 10.19 -12.53 -3.41
CA GLU A 154 10.23 -12.20 -4.86
C GLU A 154 9.09 -12.87 -5.68
N ASP A 155 7.90 -12.99 -5.08
CA ASP A 155 6.73 -13.70 -5.64
C ASP A 155 6.95 -15.20 -5.94
N LYS A 156 8.03 -15.80 -5.45
CA LYS A 156 8.34 -17.22 -5.64
C LYS A 156 7.57 -18.08 -4.63
N PHE A 157 7.11 -19.24 -5.12
CA PHE A 157 6.46 -20.24 -4.29
C PHE A 157 7.48 -21.02 -3.47
N HIS A 158 7.27 -21.07 -2.15
CA HIS A 158 8.07 -21.88 -1.23
C HIS A 158 7.18 -22.89 -0.49
N PRO A 159 7.61 -24.16 -0.39
CA PRO A 159 6.94 -25.13 0.46
C PRO A 159 6.96 -24.67 1.93
N TYR A 160 5.79 -24.68 2.56
CA TYR A 160 5.60 -24.09 3.89
C TYR A 160 6.50 -24.69 4.99
N LYS A 161 6.88 -25.98 4.87
CA LYS A 161 7.71 -26.67 5.88
C LYS A 161 9.07 -26.02 6.01
N ASP A 162 9.45 -25.30 4.97
CA ASP A 162 10.76 -24.69 4.81
C ASP A 162 10.70 -23.19 5.09
N TYR A 163 9.64 -22.67 5.73
CA TYR A 163 9.52 -21.23 6.04
C TYR A 163 10.73 -20.70 6.85
N ARG A 164 11.36 -21.56 7.67
CA ARG A 164 12.59 -21.24 8.40
C ARG A 164 13.82 -21.06 7.52
N SER A 165 13.79 -21.51 6.27
CA SER A 165 14.87 -21.25 5.30
C SER A 165 14.88 -19.79 4.83
N ILE A 166 13.74 -19.09 4.94
CA ILE A 166 13.57 -17.68 4.58
C ILE A 166 13.52 -16.81 5.84
N TYR A 167 12.88 -17.33 6.90
CA TYR A 167 12.66 -16.67 8.18
C TYR A 167 13.11 -17.55 9.35
N PRO A 168 14.43 -17.68 9.58
CA PRO A 168 14.98 -18.62 10.56
C PRO A 168 14.53 -18.33 12.00
N ASP A 169 14.23 -17.07 12.32
CA ASP A 169 13.83 -16.62 13.66
C ASP A 169 12.32 -16.75 13.92
N TRP A 170 11.53 -17.16 12.92
CA TRP A 170 10.08 -17.27 13.07
C TRP A 170 9.67 -18.59 13.74
N LEU A 171 8.89 -18.49 14.81
CA LEU A 171 8.23 -19.60 15.49
C LEU A 171 6.72 -19.43 15.35
N ILE A 172 6.15 -19.98 14.28
CA ILE A 172 4.70 -19.91 14.04
C ILE A 172 4.03 -21.01 14.86
N GLN A 173 3.40 -20.61 15.97
CA GLN A 173 2.52 -21.47 16.75
C GLN A 173 1.16 -21.60 16.02
N PRO A 174 0.53 -22.78 16.00
CA PRO A 174 -0.84 -22.91 15.50
C PRO A 174 -1.78 -22.11 16.42
N ASP A 175 -2.41 -21.07 15.90
CA ASP A 175 -3.39 -20.31 16.66
C ASP A 175 -4.73 -21.08 16.70
N THR A 176 -5.03 -21.66 17.86
CA THR A 176 -6.27 -22.41 18.10
C THR A 176 -7.48 -21.51 18.41
N SER A 177 -7.29 -20.19 18.50
CA SER A 177 -8.33 -19.21 18.85
C SER A 177 -9.10 -18.65 17.65
N ILE A 178 -8.54 -18.73 16.44
CA ILE A 178 -9.14 -18.16 15.22
C ILE A 178 -10.19 -19.14 14.67
N GLN A 179 -11.35 -19.23 15.33
CA GLN A 179 -12.53 -19.85 14.73
C GLN A 179 -13.32 -18.78 13.96
N ALA A 180 -13.58 -19.02 12.67
CA ALA A 180 -14.40 -18.12 11.86
C ALA A 180 -15.77 -17.91 12.53
N SER A 181 -16.24 -16.67 12.64
CA SER A 181 -17.55 -16.36 13.22
C SER A 181 -18.67 -17.00 12.40
N ASP A 182 -19.79 -17.32 13.03
CA ASP A 182 -20.92 -17.98 12.36
C ASP A 182 -21.51 -17.13 11.23
N TYR A 183 -21.32 -15.80 11.30
CA TYR A 183 -21.59 -14.88 10.20
C TYR A 183 -20.81 -15.24 8.93
N TRP A 184 -19.49 -15.32 9.01
CA TRP A 184 -18.65 -15.60 7.84
C TRP A 184 -18.83 -17.03 7.35
N LYS A 185 -19.00 -17.99 8.25
CA LYS A 185 -19.34 -19.37 7.88
C LYS A 185 -20.64 -19.43 7.05
N TYR A 186 -21.67 -18.69 7.47
CA TYR A 186 -22.95 -18.59 6.75
C TYR A 186 -22.82 -17.92 5.38
N VAL A 187 -22.10 -16.79 5.30
CA VAL A 187 -21.85 -16.08 4.04
C VAL A 187 -21.12 -17.00 3.05
N PHE A 188 -20.04 -17.67 3.48
CA PHE A 188 -19.30 -18.54 2.58
C PHE A 188 -20.11 -19.77 2.16
N ALA A 189 -20.85 -20.41 3.07
CA ALA A 189 -21.72 -21.52 2.72
C ALA A 189 -22.80 -21.14 1.70
N ARG A 190 -23.41 -19.96 1.84
CA ARG A 190 -24.56 -19.55 1.01
C ARG A 190 -24.18 -18.93 -0.33
N PHE A 191 -23.02 -18.29 -0.42
CA PHE A 191 -22.59 -17.56 -1.62
C PHE A 191 -21.43 -18.26 -2.37
N ASN A 192 -20.97 -19.43 -1.91
CA ASN A 192 -19.86 -20.19 -2.50
C ASN A 192 -19.94 -20.29 -4.03
N GLU A 193 -21.08 -20.74 -4.56
CA GLU A 193 -21.26 -20.91 -6.01
C GLU A 193 -21.21 -19.58 -6.77
N LYS A 194 -21.81 -18.52 -6.21
CA LYS A 194 -21.77 -17.18 -6.83
C LYS A 194 -20.35 -16.63 -6.87
N PHE A 195 -19.58 -16.82 -5.79
CA PHE A 195 -18.16 -16.46 -5.78
C PHE A 195 -17.39 -17.26 -6.83
N SER A 196 -17.58 -18.59 -6.88
CA SER A 196 -16.88 -19.43 -7.85
C SER A 196 -17.14 -19.00 -9.30
N LYS A 197 -18.38 -18.59 -9.61
CA LYS A 197 -18.77 -18.13 -10.94
C LYS A 197 -18.20 -16.75 -11.30
N GLU A 198 -18.26 -15.80 -10.36
CA GLU A 198 -17.75 -14.44 -10.58
C GLU A 198 -16.23 -14.43 -10.85
N TYR A 199 -15.50 -15.36 -10.23
CA TYR A 199 -14.04 -15.43 -10.31
C TYR A 199 -13.51 -16.57 -11.18
N GLU A 200 -14.36 -17.22 -11.98
CA GLU A 200 -13.98 -18.34 -12.86
C GLU A 200 -13.21 -19.46 -12.13
N ALA A 201 -13.61 -19.76 -10.89
CA ALA A 201 -12.97 -20.74 -10.02
C ALA A 201 -13.89 -21.94 -9.72
N LYS A 202 -13.33 -23.01 -9.14
CA LYS A 202 -14.13 -24.12 -8.61
C LYS A 202 -14.72 -23.73 -7.24
N PRO A 203 -15.95 -24.19 -6.89
CA PRO A 203 -16.50 -24.01 -5.55
C PRO A 203 -15.57 -24.56 -4.48
N ALA A 204 -15.46 -23.86 -3.35
CA ALA A 204 -14.66 -24.31 -2.22
C ALA A 204 -15.29 -25.54 -1.55
N ASP A 205 -14.47 -26.50 -1.14
CA ASP A 205 -14.91 -27.64 -0.34
C ASP A 205 -15.08 -27.18 1.12
N LEU A 206 -16.33 -26.91 1.52
CA LEU A 206 -16.66 -26.34 2.82
C LEU A 206 -17.11 -27.43 3.80
N PRO A 207 -16.77 -27.32 5.10
CA PRO A 207 -17.28 -28.21 6.14
C PRO A 207 -18.82 -28.29 6.13
N SER A 208 -19.35 -29.50 6.29
CA SER A 208 -20.80 -29.77 6.20
C SER A 208 -21.60 -28.97 7.22
N ASN A 209 -21.06 -28.75 8.42
CA ASN A 209 -21.68 -27.96 9.49
C ASN A 209 -21.80 -26.46 9.19
N TRP A 210 -21.10 -25.91 8.18
CA TRP A 210 -21.29 -24.52 7.77
C TRP A 210 -22.60 -24.33 7.01
N LYS A 211 -23.06 -25.37 6.29
CA LYS A 211 -24.32 -25.33 5.53
C LYS A 211 -25.56 -25.35 6.43
N SER A 212 -25.42 -25.81 7.68
CA SER A 212 -26.50 -25.85 8.67
C SER A 212 -26.66 -24.56 9.47
N ILE A 213 -25.74 -23.59 9.33
CA ILE A 213 -25.85 -22.32 10.04
C ILE A 213 -27.03 -21.52 9.49
N THR A 214 -27.85 -21.01 10.39
CA THR A 214 -29.04 -20.24 10.02
C THR A 214 -28.71 -18.75 9.86
N LYS A 215 -29.53 -18.03 9.09
CA LYS A 215 -29.44 -16.57 8.96
C LYS A 215 -29.51 -15.87 10.32
N LYS A 216 -30.28 -16.41 11.27
CA LYS A 216 -30.44 -15.87 12.62
C LYS A 216 -29.14 -15.95 13.41
N GLN A 217 -28.52 -17.13 13.46
CA GLN A 217 -27.21 -17.34 14.11
C GLN A 217 -26.12 -16.46 13.51
N ALA A 218 -26.12 -16.31 12.18
CA ALA A 218 -25.20 -15.43 11.49
C ALA A 218 -25.36 -13.95 11.91
N MET A 219 -26.61 -13.51 12.14
CA MET A 219 -26.89 -12.13 12.56
C MET A 219 -26.52 -11.90 14.03
N GLU A 220 -26.85 -12.84 14.92
CA GLU A 220 -26.49 -12.78 16.34
C GLU A 220 -24.96 -12.73 16.51
N SER A 221 -24.23 -13.58 15.80
CA SER A 221 -22.76 -13.59 15.79
C SER A 221 -22.16 -12.28 15.27
N LEU A 222 -22.82 -11.64 14.28
CA LEU A 222 -22.40 -10.35 13.76
C LEU A 222 -22.59 -9.25 14.80
N GLU A 223 -23.76 -9.21 15.47
CA GLU A 223 -24.07 -8.23 16.51
C GLU A 223 -23.13 -8.33 17.72
N GLU A 224 -22.83 -9.54 18.17
CA GLU A 224 -21.87 -9.78 19.27
C GLU A 224 -20.47 -9.23 18.92
N SER A 225 -20.02 -9.45 17.68
CA SER A 225 -18.73 -8.97 17.19
C SER A 225 -18.64 -7.42 17.19
N PHE A 226 -19.76 -6.73 17.03
CA PHE A 226 -19.83 -5.26 17.11
C PHE A 226 -19.97 -4.74 18.55
N LYS A 227 -20.59 -5.50 19.46
CA LYS A 227 -20.71 -5.13 20.88
C LYS A 227 -19.37 -5.20 21.62
N MET A 228 -18.51 -6.17 21.30
CA MET A 228 -17.19 -6.30 21.92
C MET A 228 -16.26 -5.12 21.61
N LYS A 229 -16.35 -4.52 20.41
CA LYS A 229 -15.52 -3.37 20.01
C LYS A 229 -15.84 -2.07 20.76
N ASN A 230 -17.05 -1.95 21.31
CA ASN A 230 -17.48 -0.75 22.02
C ASN A 230 -17.11 -0.77 23.52
N GLN A 231 -16.48 -1.84 24.01
CA GLN A 231 -16.02 -1.96 25.40
C GLN A 231 -14.50 -1.79 25.55
N GLU A 232 -13.75 -1.69 24.43
CA GLU A 232 -12.29 -1.49 24.42
C GLU A 232 -11.90 -0.02 24.19
N GLU A 233 -12.88 0.89 24.04
CA GLU A 233 -12.68 2.33 23.82
C GLU A 233 -13.14 3.22 25.01
N GLU A 234 -13.41 2.62 26.19
CA GLU A 234 -13.58 3.34 27.48
C GLU A 234 -12.38 3.09 28.41
#